data_AF-A0A1H0BNT4-F1
#
_entry.id   AF-A0A1H0BNT4-F1
#
_cell.length_a   1.000
_cell.length_b   1.000
_cell.length_c   1.000
_cell.angle_alpha   90.00
_cell.angle_beta   90.00
_cell.angle_gamma   90.00
#
_symmetry.space_group_name_H-M   'P 1'
#
loop_
_entity.id
_entity.type
_entity.pdbx_description
1 polymer ?
#
loop_
_entity_poly.entity_id
_entity_poly.type
_entity_poly.pdbx_seq_one_letter_code
_entity_poly.pdbx_strand_id
1 'polypeptide(L)'
;MYVDTSDDDGATTLTWENECESVSVTLPGVVHASYSAKNSVVVTASAAGTVRILEPDGTERDPFESTLPEACAIYTLAPSIVGELRVTMVVAHDPPYRGETLWQHEIHVERGDVGGPVAKWR
;
A
#
# COMPACT_ATOMS: atom_id res chain seq x y z
N MET A 1 -0.10 -14.73 -2.51
CA MET A 1 0.91 -14.35 -3.51
C MET A 1 1.93 -13.46 -2.82
N TYR A 2 3.20 -13.57 -3.20
CA TYR A 2 4.26 -12.69 -2.74
C TYR A 2 4.57 -11.69 -3.85
N VAL A 3 4.82 -10.42 -3.48
CA VAL A 3 5.21 -9.36 -4.40
C VAL A 3 6.64 -8.99 -4.07
N ASP A 4 7.54 -9.18 -5.02
CA ASP A 4 8.93 -8.78 -4.92
C ASP A 4 9.07 -7.32 -5.35
N THR A 5 9.97 -6.58 -4.70
CA THR A 5 10.15 -5.14 -4.92
C THR A 5 11.62 -4.82 -5.12
N SER A 6 11.95 -4.13 -6.21
CA SER A 6 13.29 -3.64 -6.49
C SER A 6 13.25 -2.15 -6.80
N ASP A 7 14.07 -1.37 -6.12
CA ASP A 7 14.19 0.08 -6.32
C ASP A 7 15.46 0.41 -7.12
N ASP A 8 15.32 1.20 -8.19
CA ASP A 8 16.44 1.74 -8.97
C ASP A 8 16.10 3.12 -9.53
N ASP A 9 17.08 4.03 -9.52
CA ASP A 9 17.05 5.38 -10.11
C ASP A 9 15.71 6.14 -9.99
N GLY A 10 15.11 6.12 -8.80
CA GLY A 10 13.87 6.85 -8.53
C GLY A 10 12.59 6.18 -9.05
N ALA A 11 12.62 4.87 -9.28
CA ALA A 11 11.46 4.04 -9.57
C ALA A 11 11.50 2.73 -8.77
N THR A 12 10.34 2.13 -8.53
CA THR A 12 10.19 0.80 -7.95
C THR A 12 9.61 -0.14 -8.99
N THR A 13 10.25 -1.29 -9.21
CA THR A 13 9.71 -2.41 -9.97
C THR A 13 9.10 -3.42 -9.02
N LEU A 14 7.84 -3.75 -9.27
CA LEU A 14 7.06 -4.75 -8.56
C LEU A 14 6.96 -5.99 -9.45
N THR A 15 7.28 -7.16 -8.91
CA THR A 15 7.21 -8.43 -9.65
C THR A 15 6.44 -9.48 -8.85
N TRP A 16 5.54 -10.21 -9.50
CA TRP A 16 4.80 -11.31 -8.90
C TRP A 16 4.44 -12.37 -9.94
N GLU A 17 3.98 -13.53 -9.47
CA GLU A 17 3.53 -14.63 -10.32
C GLU A 17 2.00 -14.63 -10.42
N ASN A 18 1.47 -14.63 -11.65
CA ASN A 18 0.04 -14.77 -11.93
C ASN A 18 -0.15 -15.86 -13.00
N GLU A 19 -1.01 -16.85 -12.74
CA GLU A 19 -1.27 -17.96 -13.69
C GLU A 19 -0.01 -18.67 -14.24
N CYS A 20 1.05 -18.77 -13.42
CA CYS A 20 2.38 -19.31 -13.78
C CYS A 20 3.17 -18.43 -14.77
N GLU A 21 2.77 -17.18 -14.95
CA GLU A 21 3.49 -16.16 -15.70
C GLU A 21 4.01 -15.08 -14.74
N SER A 22 5.22 -14.59 -15.00
CA SER A 22 5.79 -13.48 -14.24
C SER A 22 5.24 -12.16 -14.76
N VAL A 23 4.62 -11.39 -13.86
CA VAL A 23 4.10 -10.05 -14.11
C VAL A 23 5.05 -9.05 -13.49
N SER A 24 5.38 -7.98 -14.21
CA SER A 24 6.24 -6.90 -13.74
C SER A 24 5.66 -5.54 -14.06
N VAL A 25 5.60 -4.66 -13.06
CA VAL A 25 5.11 -3.28 -13.18
C VAL A 25 6.13 -2.33 -12.55
N THR A 26 6.56 -1.31 -13.30
CA THR A 26 7.46 -0.27 -12.81
C THR A 26 6.70 1.02 -12.54
N LEU A 27 6.80 1.52 -11.30
CA LEU A 27 6.13 2.73 -10.83
C LEU A 27 7.15 3.80 -10.42
N PRO A 28 6.83 5.09 -10.59
CA PRO A 28 7.73 6.17 -10.21
C PRO A 28 7.82 6.34 -8.69
N GLY A 29 9.02 6.66 -8.21
CA GLY A 29 9.34 6.84 -6.80
C GLY A 29 9.45 5.53 -6.03
N VAL A 30 9.66 5.66 -4.71
CA VAL A 30 9.64 4.52 -3.78
C VAL A 30 8.19 4.12 -3.51
N VAL A 31 7.87 2.85 -3.78
CA VAL A 31 6.54 2.28 -3.65
C VAL A 31 6.57 1.02 -2.79
N HIS A 32 5.65 0.94 -1.82
CA HIS A 32 5.37 -0.30 -1.11
C HIS A 32 4.19 -1.01 -1.76
N ALA A 33 4.22 -2.34 -1.77
CA ALA A 33 3.16 -3.17 -2.33
C ALA A 33 2.74 -4.29 -1.37
N SER A 34 1.47 -4.67 -1.40
CA SER A 34 0.96 -5.82 -0.69
C SER A 34 -0.19 -6.48 -1.45
N TYR A 35 -0.21 -7.81 -1.46
CA TYR A 35 -1.25 -8.58 -2.15
C TYR A 35 -2.49 -8.76 -1.28
N SER A 36 -3.66 -8.43 -1.85
CA SER A 36 -4.98 -8.73 -1.29
C SER A 36 -5.47 -10.08 -1.79
N ALA A 37 -5.40 -11.12 -0.94
CA ALA A 37 -5.92 -12.44 -1.28
C ALA A 37 -7.45 -12.48 -1.42
N LYS A 38 -8.17 -11.57 -0.77
CA LYS A 38 -9.64 -11.53 -0.83
C LYS A 38 -10.15 -11.02 -2.17
N ASN A 39 -9.50 -9.99 -2.71
CA ASN A 39 -9.95 -9.32 -3.92
C ASN A 39 -9.11 -9.71 -5.14
N SER A 40 -8.05 -10.50 -4.92
CA SER A 40 -7.08 -10.89 -5.95
C SER A 40 -6.46 -9.68 -6.64
N VAL A 41 -5.94 -8.72 -5.87
CA VAL A 41 -5.29 -7.51 -6.39
C VAL A 41 -4.00 -7.21 -5.65
N VAL A 42 -3.09 -6.45 -6.27
CA VAL A 42 -1.92 -5.86 -5.63
C VAL A 42 -2.24 -4.41 -5.28
N VAL A 43 -2.16 -4.07 -4.00
CA VAL A 43 -2.32 -2.70 -3.51
C VAL A 43 -0.95 -2.08 -3.42
N THR A 44 -0.78 -0.88 -3.95
CA THR A 44 0.48 -0.13 -3.86
C THR A 44 0.26 1.24 -3.25
N ALA A 45 1.29 1.77 -2.60
CA ALA A 45 1.28 3.11 -2.05
C ALA A 45 2.65 3.76 -2.27
N SER A 46 2.67 5.02 -2.68
CA SER A 46 3.87 5.81 -2.93
C SER A 46 4.09 6.85 -1.83
N ALA A 47 5.35 7.31 -1.68
CA ALA A 47 5.67 8.38 -0.75
C ALA A 47 5.03 9.73 -1.11
N ALA A 48 4.61 9.90 -2.37
CA ALA A 48 3.85 11.06 -2.81
C ALA A 48 2.37 11.01 -2.37
N GLY A 49 1.91 9.91 -1.78
CA GLY A 49 0.53 9.73 -1.34
C GLY A 49 -0.37 9.02 -2.35
N THR A 50 0.14 8.63 -3.52
CA THR A 50 -0.67 7.88 -4.50
C THR A 50 -0.86 6.44 -4.03
N VAL A 51 -2.11 6.00 -3.95
CA VAL A 51 -2.48 4.59 -3.76
C VAL A 51 -2.99 4.03 -5.07
N ARG A 52 -2.51 2.85 -5.47
CA ARG A 52 -2.94 2.16 -6.70
C ARG A 52 -3.45 0.76 -6.39
N ILE A 53 -4.36 0.30 -7.23
CA ILE A 53 -4.88 -1.07 -7.22
C ILE A 53 -4.57 -1.67 -8.59
N LEU A 54 -3.73 -2.70 -8.57
CA LEU A 54 -3.32 -3.45 -9.75
C LEU A 54 -4.04 -4.79 -9.75
N GLU A 55 -4.66 -5.11 -10.88
CA GLU A 55 -5.21 -6.43 -11.18
C GLU A 55 -4.07 -7.48 -11.23
N PRO A 56 -4.38 -8.79 -11.17
CA PRO A 56 -3.37 -9.85 -11.20
C PRO A 56 -2.44 -9.80 -12.42
N ASP A 57 -2.93 -9.27 -13.54
CA ASP A 57 -2.17 -9.12 -14.79
C ASP A 57 -1.31 -7.84 -14.83
N GLY A 58 -1.35 -7.01 -13.78
CA GLY A 58 -0.60 -5.76 -13.68
C GLY A 58 -1.35 -4.53 -14.21
N THR A 59 -2.57 -4.70 -14.74
CA THR A 59 -3.40 -3.59 -15.18
C THR A 59 -3.86 -2.76 -13.99
N GLU A 60 -3.77 -1.44 -14.10
CA GLU A 60 -4.27 -0.52 -13.08
C GLU A 60 -5.77 -0.26 -13.25
N ARG A 61 -6.53 -0.35 -12.15
CA ARG A 61 -7.99 -0.13 -12.17
C ARG A 61 -8.42 1.24 -11.63
N ASP A 62 -7.91 1.65 -10.47
CA ASP A 62 -8.45 2.80 -9.73
C ASP A 62 -7.35 3.49 -8.87
N PRO A 63 -6.46 4.33 -9.46
CA PRO A 63 -5.55 5.14 -8.67
C PRO A 63 -6.30 6.26 -7.97
N PHE A 64 -5.90 6.54 -6.74
CA PHE A 64 -6.32 7.76 -6.05
C PHE A 64 -5.16 8.39 -5.27
N GLU A 65 -5.21 9.71 -5.19
CA GLU A 65 -4.29 10.49 -4.37
C GLU A 65 -4.82 10.52 -2.94
N SER A 66 -4.07 9.92 -2.02
CA SER A 66 -4.34 10.01 -0.59
C SER A 66 -3.41 11.03 0.04
N THR A 67 -3.98 11.97 0.79
CA THR A 67 -3.16 12.78 1.70
C THR A 67 -2.77 11.90 2.88
N LEU A 68 -1.52 11.41 2.90
CA LEU A 68 -0.97 10.84 4.11
C LEU A 68 -1.08 11.88 5.23
N PRO A 69 -1.36 11.47 6.50
CA PRO A 69 -1.41 12.43 7.60
C PRO A 69 -0.13 13.27 7.59
N GLU A 70 -0.27 14.60 7.52
CA GLU A 70 0.88 15.53 7.46
C GLU A 70 1.91 15.17 8.56
N ALA A 71 3.19 15.16 8.19
CA ALA A 71 4.37 14.70 8.95
C ALA A 71 4.75 13.20 8.86
N CYS A 72 3.98 12.34 8.18
CA CYS A 72 4.30 10.92 8.10
C CYS A 72 5.26 10.59 6.94
N ALA A 73 6.57 10.59 7.19
CA ALA A 73 7.60 10.25 6.19
C ALA A 73 7.79 8.73 5.98
N ILE A 74 7.29 7.89 6.90
CA ILE A 74 7.56 6.45 6.90
C ILE A 74 6.24 5.69 6.98
N TYR A 75 5.99 4.85 5.98
CA TYR A 75 4.83 3.96 5.92
C TYR A 75 5.21 2.62 5.29
N THR A 76 4.34 1.62 5.43
CA THR A 76 4.41 0.37 4.67
C THR A 76 3.00 -0.20 4.47
N LEU A 77 2.85 -1.16 3.55
CA LEU A 77 1.60 -1.89 3.37
C LEU A 77 1.73 -3.27 4.00
N ALA A 78 0.70 -3.69 4.73
CA ALA A 78 0.70 -4.98 5.38
C ALA A 78 -0.64 -5.71 5.17
N PRO A 79 -0.61 -7.06 5.10
CA PRO A 79 -1.82 -7.86 5.11
C PRO A 79 -2.65 -7.59 6.36
N SER A 80 -3.97 -7.55 6.20
CA SER A 80 -4.91 -7.29 7.28
C SER A 80 -6.12 -8.21 7.19
N ILE A 81 -6.67 -8.58 8.35
CA ILE A 81 -7.94 -9.32 8.44
C ILE A 81 -9.16 -8.39 8.53
N VAL A 82 -8.94 -7.08 8.53
CA VAL A 82 -9.98 -6.03 8.54
C VAL A 82 -9.92 -5.21 7.23
N GLY A 83 -10.91 -4.35 7.02
CA GLY A 83 -11.04 -3.59 5.78
C GLY A 83 -11.46 -4.41 4.55
N GLU A 84 -11.93 -3.70 3.52
CA GLU A 84 -12.41 -4.31 2.27
C GLU A 84 -11.29 -4.97 1.48
N LEU A 85 -10.15 -4.28 1.39
CA LEU A 85 -8.95 -4.71 0.70
C LEU A 85 -8.15 -5.78 1.44
N ARG A 86 -8.40 -6.06 2.72
CA ARG A 86 -7.51 -6.94 3.53
C ARG A 86 -6.03 -6.52 3.48
N VAL A 87 -5.79 -5.23 3.25
CA VAL A 87 -4.49 -4.57 3.27
C VAL A 87 -4.69 -3.27 4.05
N THR A 88 -3.79 -3.01 5.00
CA THR A 88 -3.75 -1.77 5.77
C THR A 88 -2.46 -1.04 5.48
N MET A 89 -2.52 0.27 5.57
CA MET A 89 -1.33 1.10 5.60
C MET A 89 -0.86 1.23 7.04
N VAL A 90 0.40 0.89 7.30
CA VAL A 90 1.06 1.14 8.58
C VAL A 90 1.83 2.43 8.46
N VAL A 91 1.56 3.39 9.33
CA VAL A 91 2.13 4.73 9.28
C VAL A 91 2.87 5.03 10.58
N ALA A 92 4.06 5.60 10.46
CA ALA A 92 4.82 6.13 11.59
C ALA A 92 4.44 7.59 11.85
N HIS A 93 3.88 7.84 13.03
CA HIS A 93 3.48 9.16 13.52
C HIS A 93 4.61 9.83 14.29
N ASP A 94 4.92 11.07 13.93
CA ASP A 94 5.84 11.95 14.66
C ASP A 94 5.22 13.36 14.80
N PRO A 95 4.85 13.80 16.03
CA PRO A 95 5.01 13.09 17.30
C PRO A 95 4.09 11.86 17.44
N PRO A 96 4.40 10.91 18.34
CA PRO A 96 3.62 9.68 18.52
C PRO A 96 2.12 9.93 18.78
N TYR A 97 1.25 9.24 18.04
CA TYR A 97 -0.19 9.33 18.25
C TYR A 97 -0.62 8.46 19.43
N ARG A 98 -1.23 9.08 20.46
CA ARG A 98 -1.67 8.41 21.71
C ARG A 98 -0.55 7.58 22.36
N GLY A 99 0.68 8.06 22.30
CA GLY A 99 1.85 7.43 22.92
C GLY A 99 2.44 6.25 22.13
N GLU A 100 2.02 6.03 20.89
CA GLU A 100 2.55 4.97 20.01
C GLU A 100 2.94 5.55 18.65
N THR A 101 4.06 5.08 18.13
CA THR A 101 4.60 5.58 16.85
C THR A 101 3.93 4.92 15.65
N LEU A 102 3.72 3.60 15.66
CA LEU A 102 3.23 2.86 14.50
C LEU A 102 1.74 2.52 14.65
N TRP A 103 0.96 2.92 13.65
CA TRP A 103 -0.48 2.68 13.60
C TRP A 103 -0.91 2.11 12.25
N GLN A 104 -1.88 1.21 12.29
CA GLN A 104 -2.63 0.76 11.12
C GLN A 104 -3.70 1.79 10.76
N HIS A 105 -3.86 1.99 9.47
CA HIS A 105 -4.89 2.80 8.84
C HIS A 105 -5.60 1.95 7.78
N GLU A 106 -6.93 2.07 7.70
CA GLU A 106 -7.72 1.43 6.66
C GLU A 106 -7.62 2.22 5.35
N ILE A 107 -7.57 1.50 4.24
CA ILE A 107 -7.59 2.07 2.90
C ILE A 107 -9.02 1.97 2.38
N HIS A 108 -9.65 3.12 2.11
CA HIS A 108 -11.04 3.20 1.64
C HIS A 108 -11.07 3.50 0.14
N VAL A 109 -11.21 2.46 -0.66
CA VAL A 109 -11.15 2.55 -2.14
C VAL A 109 -12.27 3.43 -2.70
N GLU A 110 -13.53 3.22 -2.26
CA GLU A 110 -14.67 3.98 -2.76
C GLU A 110 -14.59 5.48 -2.42
N ARG A 111 -13.95 5.81 -1.30
CA ARG A 111 -13.76 7.20 -0.86
C ARG A 111 -12.48 7.82 -1.43
N GLY A 112 -11.54 7.00 -1.89
CA GLY A 112 -10.22 7.43 -2.34
C GLY A 112 -9.40 8.06 -1.21
N ASP A 113 -9.48 7.53 0.01
CA ASP A 113 -8.70 8.03 1.16
C ASP A 113 -8.11 6.92 2.04
N VAL A 114 -7.12 7.30 2.85
CA VAL A 114 -6.62 6.51 3.96
C VAL A 114 -7.24 7.06 5.24
N GLY A 115 -7.96 6.20 5.96
CA GLY A 115 -8.67 6.56 7.18
C GLY A 115 -7.75 6.92 8.35
N GLY A 116 -8.34 7.28 9.49
CA GLY A 116 -7.59 7.55 10.71
C GLY A 116 -6.94 6.30 11.34
N PRO A 117 -6.10 6.46 12.39
CA PRO A 117 -5.49 5.34 13.10
C PRO A 117 -6.54 4.40 13.71
N VAL A 118 -6.53 3.11 13.35
CA VAL A 118 -7.50 2.11 13.82
C VAL A 118 -6.92 1.14 14.85
N ALA A 119 -5.65 0.75 14.71
CA ALA A 119 -5.00 -0.22 15.59
C ALA A 119 -3.51 0.05 15.72
N LYS A 120 -2.91 -0.27 16.87
CA LYS A 120 -1.46 -0.18 17.07
C LYS A 120 -0.76 -1.26 16.24
N TRP A 121 0.35 -0.93 15.61
CA TRP A 121 1.23 -1.91 14.96
C TRP A 121 2.35 -2.30 15.93
N ARG A 122 2.48 -3.60 16.21
CA ARG A 122 3.47 -4.16 17.15
C ARG A 122 4.21 -5.31 16.52
#